data_AF-A0A7W6ADS9-F1
#
_entry.id   AF-A0A7W6ADS9-F1
#
_cell.length_a   1.000
_cell.length_b   1.000
_cell.length_c   1.000
_cell.angle_alpha   90.00
_cell.angle_beta   90.00
_cell.angle_gamma   90.00
#
_symmetry.space_group_name_H-M   'P 1'
#
loop_
_entity.id
_entity.type
_entity.pdbx_description
1 polymer ?
#
loop_
_entity_poly.entity_id
_entity_poly.type
_entity_poly.pdbx_seq_one_letter_code
_entity_poly.pdbx_strand_id
1 'polypeptide(L)' 'MLLDLYVARLKGTRVPVTSLCVAANIPPTTALRHIAELVENGEIDRTPDPADQRRTFLDLSDSAFARISEWIDHCL' A
#
# COMPACT_ATOMS: atom_id res chain seq x y z
N MET A 1 2.37 -5.20 -4.51
CA MET A 1 1.84 -4.50 -3.31
C MET A 1 2.44 -3.12 -3.14
N LEU A 2 3.74 -2.96 -2.86
CA LEU A 2 4.35 -1.63 -2.70
C LEU A 2 4.30 -0.81 -4.00
N LEU A 3 4.60 -1.43 -5.14
CA LEU A 3 4.47 -0.77 -6.45
C LEU A 3 3.02 -0.41 -6.80
N ASP A 4 2.04 -1.21 -6.40
CA ASP A 4 0.62 -0.88 -6.59
C ASP A 4 0.24 0.37 -5.80
N LEU A 5 0.71 0.49 -4.56
CA LEU A 5 0.51 1.68 -3.73
C LEU A 5 1.27 2.88 -4.28
N TYR A 6 2.50 2.69 -4.76
CA TYR A 6 3.28 3.74 -5.44
C TYR A 6 2.53 4.31 -6.64
N VAL A 7 2.07 3.44 -7.55
CA VAL A 7 1.29 3.84 -8.73
C VAL A 7 -0.04 4.49 -8.33
N ALA A 8 -0.70 3.97 -7.29
CA ALA A 8 -1.94 4.55 -6.80
C ALA A 8 -1.75 5.96 -6.23
N ARG A 9 -0.67 6.20 -5.48
CA ARG A 9 -0.30 7.53 -4.96
C ARG A 9 -0.01 8.50 -6.09
N LEU A 10 0.75 8.09 -7.12
CA LEU A 10 0.98 8.90 -8.32
C LEU A 10 -0.32 9.26 -9.06
N LYS A 11 -1.32 8.37 -9.02
CA LYS A 11 -2.64 8.59 -9.63
C LYS A 11 -3.61 9.34 -8.72
N GLY A 12 -3.23 9.67 -7.48
CA GLY A 12 -4.12 10.27 -6.48
C GLY A 12 -5.29 9.37 -6.06
N THR A 13 -5.15 8.05 -6.25
CA THR A 13 -6.20 7.07 -5.93
C THR A 13 -5.93 6.41 -4.58
N ARG A 14 -6.98 6.26 -3.76
CA ARG A 14 -6.90 5.52 -2.49
C ARG A 14 -7.05 4.03 -2.73
N VAL A 15 -6.27 3.21 -2.03
CA VAL A 15 -6.31 1.74 -2.19
C VAL A 15 -6.91 1.09 -0.94
N PRO A 16 -8.09 0.48 -0.99
CA PRO A 16 -8.59 -0.27 0.15
C PRO A 16 -7.81 -1.58 0.33
N VAL A 17 -7.75 -2.09 1.57
CA VAL A 17 -7.07 -3.37 1.91
C VAL A 17 -7.45 -4.50 0.96
N THR A 18 -8.76 -4.64 0.67
CA THR A 18 -9.29 -5.70 -0.21
C THR A 18 -8.73 -5.61 -1.63
N SER A 19 -8.64 -4.41 -2.21
CA SER A 19 -8.05 -4.21 -3.53
C SER A 19 -6.56 -4.55 -3.55
N LEU A 20 -5.81 -4.20 -2.50
CA LEU A 20 -4.39 -4.55 -2.41
C LEU A 20 -4.18 -6.06 -2.28
N CYS A 21 -5.04 -6.76 -1.52
CA CYS A 21 -4.99 -8.22 -1.43
C CYS A 21 -5.23 -8.89 -2.79
N VAL A 22 -6.17 -8.38 -3.60
CA VAL A 22 -6.40 -8.86 -4.97
C VAL A 22 -5.16 -8.61 -5.84
N ALA A 23 -4.60 -7.40 -5.79
CA ALA A 23 -3.40 -7.04 -6.56
C ALA A 23 -2.16 -7.87 -6.18
N ALA A 24 -2.08 -8.33 -4.93
CA ALA A 24 -0.97 -9.16 -4.44
C ALA A 24 -0.86 -10.52 -5.14
N ASN A 25 -1.92 -11.01 -5.80
CA ASN A 25 -1.97 -12.29 -6.53
C ASN A 25 -1.49 -13.50 -5.70
N ILE A 26 -1.80 -13.49 -4.41
CA ILE A 26 -1.50 -14.56 -3.43
C ILE A 26 -2.73 -14.79 -2.54
N PRO A 27 -2.79 -15.87 -1.75
CA PRO A 27 -3.91 -16.10 -0.85
C PRO A 27 -4.18 -14.88 0.05
N PRO A 28 -5.46 -14.47 0.24
CA PRO A 28 -5.78 -13.23 0.96
C PRO A 28 -5.23 -13.14 2.38
N THR A 29 -5.25 -14.25 3.14
CA THR A 29 -4.70 -14.30 4.51
C THR A 29 -3.18 -14.10 4.52
N THR A 30 -2.48 -14.60 3.51
CA THR A 30 -1.04 -14.36 3.31
C THR A 30 -0.78 -12.89 2.98
N ALA A 31 -1.57 -12.30 2.07
CA ALA A 31 -1.47 -10.87 1.76
C ALA A 31 -1.69 -10.01 3.02
N LEU A 32 -2.71 -10.30 3.82
CA LEU A 32 -3.01 -9.57 5.05
C LEU A 32 -1.85 -9.62 6.05
N ARG A 33 -1.17 -10.78 6.19
CA ARG A 33 0.03 -10.89 7.02
C ARG A 33 1.15 -9.98 6.52
N HIS A 34 1.42 -9.97 5.22
CA HIS A 34 2.44 -9.08 4.64
C HIS A 34 2.08 -7.60 4.78
N ILE A 35 0.81 -7.23 4.65
CA ILE A 35 0.37 -5.85 4.93
C ILE A 35 0.60 -5.50 6.40
N ALA A 36 0.35 -6.43 7.33
CA ALA A 36 0.62 -6.19 8.75
C ALA A 36 2.12 -5.98 9.01
N GLU A 37 2.98 -6.83 8.46
CA GLU A 37 4.45 -6.70 8.56
C GLU A 37 4.94 -5.36 7.99
N LEU A 38 4.45 -4.96 6.80
CA LEU A 38 4.84 -3.70 6.17
C LEU A 38 4.36 -2.47 6.95
N VAL A 39 3.20 -2.55 7.61
CA VAL A 39 2.69 -1.48 8.47
C VAL A 39 3.50 -1.39 9.76
N GLU A 40 3.82 -2.54 10.38
CA GLU A 40 4.67 -2.60 11.57
C GLU A 40 6.07 -2.04 11.30
N ASN A 41 6.61 -2.28 10.11
CA ASN A 41 7.89 -1.73 9.67
C ASN A 41 7.83 -0.25 9.24
N GLY A 42 6.65 0.39 9.24
CA GLY A 42 6.49 1.79 8.84
C GLY A 42 6.59 2.04 7.33
N GLU A 43 6.37 1.03 6.50
CA GLU A 43 6.39 1.13 5.04
C GLU A 43 5.03 1.52 4.44
N ILE A 44 3.95 1.19 5.15
CA ILE A 44 2.56 1.43 4.73
C ILE A 44 1.81 2.09 5.88
N ASP A 45 1.05 3.14 5.56
CA ASP A 45 0.12 3.78 6.48
C ASP A 45 -1.30 3.25 6.28
N ARG A 46 -2.06 3.17 7.39
CA ARG A 46 -3.47 2.77 7.39
C ARG A 46 -4.36 3.92 7.81
N THR A 47 -5.35 4.26 6.98
CA THR A 47 -6.37 5.26 7.30
C THR A 47 -7.77 4.66 7.21
N PRO A 48 -8.57 4.64 8.31
CA PRO A 48 -9.97 4.23 8.25
C PRO A 48 -10.76 5.12 7.26
N ASP A 49 -11.69 4.53 6.52
CA ASP A 49 -12.60 5.32 5.68
C ASP A 49 -13.65 6.03 6.58
N PRO A 50 -13.71 7.37 6.59
CA PRO A 50 -14.68 8.10 7.40
C PRO A 50 -16.14 7.85 7.00
N ALA A 51 -16.39 7.39 5.76
CA ALA A 51 -17.73 7.10 5.27
C ALA A 51 -18.16 5.64 5.50
N ASP A 52 -17.21 4.72 5.69
CA ASP A 52 -17.45 3.27 5.80
C ASP A 52 -16.42 2.61 6.72
N GLN A 53 -16.76 2.43 7.99
CA GLN A 53 -15.85 1.83 9.00
C GLN A 53 -15.43 0.38 8.70
N ARG A 54 -16.06 -0.28 7.72
CA ARG A 54 -15.65 -1.63 7.26
C ARG A 54 -14.46 -1.55 6.31
N ARG A 55 -14.09 -0.35 5.86
CA ARG A 55 -13.04 -0.11 4.88
C ARG A 55 -11.88 0.63 5.52
N THR A 56 -10.69 0.14 5.22
CA THR A 56 -9.43 0.79 5.56
C THR A 56 -8.66 1.01 4.27
N PHE A 57 -8.19 2.23 4.08
CA PHE A 57 -7.29 2.59 2.99
C PHE A 57 -5.84 2.40 3.42
N LEU A 58 -5.03 2.02 2.44
CA LEU A 58 -3.59 1.84 2.54
C LEU A 58 -2.92 2.85 1.62
N ASP A 59 -1.80 3.36 2.08
CA ASP A 59 -0.90 4.18 1.28
C ASP A 59 0.55 3.89 1.70
N LEU A 60 1.52 4.22 0.85
CA LEU A 60 2.92 4.18 1.29
C LEU A 60 3.15 5.22 2.38
N SER A 61 4.05 4.94 3.31
CA SER A 61 4.60 6.03 4.11
C SER A 61 5.42 6.96 3.21
N ASP A 62 5.59 8.21 3.63
CA ASP A 62 6.35 9.19 2.84
C ASP A 62 7.81 8.77 2.64
N SER A 63 8.41 8.12 3.64
CA SER A 63 9.76 7.56 3.53
C SER A 63 9.83 6.39 2.54
N ALA A 64 8.86 5.48 2.57
CA ALA A 64 8.80 4.36 1.63
C ALA A 64 8.58 4.84 0.19
N PHE A 65 7.68 5.83 0.00
CA PHE A 65 7.45 6.45 -1.30
C PHE A 65 8.73 7.08 -1.85
N ALA A 66 9.42 7.91 -1.05
CA ALA A 66 10.66 8.56 -1.48
C ALA A 66 11.75 7.57 -1.91
N ARG A 67 11.96 6.50 -1.13
CA ARG A 67 12.97 5.46 -1.48
C ARG A 67 12.60 4.70 -2.75
N ILE A 68 11.32 4.40 -2.96
CA ILE A 68 10.87 3.73 -4.19
C ILE A 68 11.02 4.67 -5.39
N SER A 69 10.67 5.96 -5.24
CA SER A 69 10.89 6.97 -6.29
C SER A 69 12.36 7.04 -6.70
N GLU A 70 13.27 7.19 -5.74
CA GLU A 70 14.71 7.24 -5.99
C GLU A 70 15.22 5.96 -6.68
N TRP A 71 14.76 4.80 -6.23
CA TRP A 71 15.13 3.53 -6.85
C TRP A 71 14.63 3.42 -8.30
N ILE A 72 13.39 3.84 -8.58
CA ILE A 72 12.81 3.85 -9.93
C ILE A 72 13.58 4.81 -10.85
N ASP A 73 13.88 6.02 -10.37
CA ASP A 73 14.59 7.06 -11.13
C ASP A 73 16.03 6.64 -11.49
N HIS A 74 16.65 5.77 -10.69
CA HIS A 74 17.97 5.20 -11.00
C HIS A 74 17.91 3.97 -11.92
N CYS A 75 16.74 3.35 -12.08
CA CYS A 75 16.57 2.13 -12.87
C CYS A 75 16.01 2.38 -14.29
N LEU A 76 15.54 3.59 -14.57
CA LEU A 76 15.04 4.04 -15.87
C LEU A 76 16.05 4.99 -16.55
#